data_AF-A0A382TLW9-F1
#
_entry.id   AF-A0A382TLW9-F1
#
_cell.length_a   1.000
_cell.length_b   1.000
_cell.length_c   1.000
_cell.angle_alpha   90.00
_cell.angle_beta   90.00
_cell.angle_gamma   90.00
#
_symmetry.space_group_name_H-M   'P 1'
#
loop_
_entity.id
_entity.type
_entity.pdbx_description
1 polymer ?
#
loop_
_entity_poly.entity_id
_entity_poly.type
_entity_poly.pdbx_seq_one_letter_code
_entity_poly.pdbx_strand_id
1 'polypeptide(L)' 'MNTMKKISLNKIVLNMGLGKSGDVIEIASNALTQITKRKPNPRNAKKAQRDWGVRKGEPIGV' A
#
# COMPACT_ATOMS: atom_id res chain seq x y z
N MET A 1 -16.35 33.39 -11.78
CA MET A 1 -15.46 32.28 -11.37
C MET A 1 -15.91 31.02 -12.12
N ASN A 2 -15.05 30.36 -12.90
CA ASN A 2 -15.46 29.19 -13.70
C ASN A 2 -15.59 27.96 -12.80
N THR A 3 -16.81 27.47 -12.59
CA THR A 3 -17.15 26.31 -11.75
C THR A 3 -16.45 25.02 -12.20
N MET A 4 -16.15 24.88 -13.49
CA MET A 4 -15.45 23.71 -14.06
C MET A 4 -13.95 23.66 -13.72
N LYS A 5 -13.37 24.76 -13.23
CA LYS A 5 -11.94 24.85 -12.85
C LYS A 5 -11.73 24.81 -11.34
N LYS A 6 -12.76 24.45 -10.57
CA LYS A 6 -12.64 24.33 -9.11
C LYS A 6 -11.76 23.12 -8.78
N ILE A 7 -10.64 23.36 -8.11
CA ILE A 7 -9.73 22.30 -7.65
C ILE A 7 -10.42 21.51 -6.54
N SER A 8 -10.37 20.19 -6.62
CA SER A 8 -10.89 19.26 -5.62
C SER A 8 -9.97 18.06 -5.47
N LEU A 9 -10.06 17.38 -4.32
CA LEU A 9 -9.36 16.11 -4.12
C LEU A 9 -10.11 15.02 -4.88
N ASN A 10 -9.43 14.41 -5.87
CA ASN A 10 -9.98 13.28 -6.61
C ASN A 10 -9.90 11.99 -5.80
N LYS A 11 -8.70 11.68 -5.27
CA LYS A 11 -8.42 10.44 -4.56
C LYS A 11 -7.30 10.63 -3.56
N ILE A 12 -7.42 9.95 -2.41
CA ILE A 12 -6.34 9.75 -1.46
C ILE A 12 -5.91 8.28 -1.54
N VAL A 13 -4.61 8.04 -1.60
CA VAL A 13 -4.03 6.69 -1.56
C VAL A 13 -3.16 6.61 -0.32
N LEU A 14 -3.47 5.66 0.54
CA LEU A 14 -2.64 5.30 1.69
C LEU A 14 -1.91 3.99 1.35
N ASN A 15 -0.60 3.96 1.56
CA ASN A 15 0.27 2.84 1.20
C ASN A 15 1.31 2.65 2.30
N MET A 16 1.53 1.41 2.73
CA MET A 16 2.58 1.02 3.68
C MET A 16 3.59 0.12 2.98
N GLY A 17 4.84 0.61 2.82
CA GLY A 17 5.96 -0.18 2.33
C GLY A 17 6.72 -0.81 3.49
N LEU A 18 6.60 -2.13 3.65
CA LEU A 18 7.16 -2.86 4.79
C LEU A 18 8.51 -3.51 4.46
N GLY A 19 8.75 -3.80 3.18
CA GLY A 19 10.03 -4.33 2.69
C GLY A 19 10.31 -5.79 3.03
N LYS A 20 9.36 -6.48 3.68
CA LYS A 20 9.42 -7.91 4.01
C LYS A 20 8.02 -8.49 4.04
N SER A 21 7.91 -9.79 3.81
CA SER A 21 6.64 -10.52 3.95
C SER A 21 6.47 -11.14 5.33
N GLY A 22 5.34 -11.83 5.53
CA GLY A 22 4.96 -12.45 6.81
C GLY A 22 3.97 -11.58 7.59
N ASP A 23 3.91 -11.81 8.91
CA ASP A 23 2.90 -11.26 9.82
C ASP A 23 2.80 -9.72 9.79
N VAL A 24 3.90 -9.04 9.46
CA VAL A 24 3.92 -7.58 9.33
C VAL A 24 2.93 -7.08 8.27
N ILE A 25 2.72 -7.84 7.19
CA ILE A 25 1.76 -7.51 6.13
C ILE A 25 0.34 -7.58 6.67
N GLU A 26 0.04 -8.60 7.48
CA GLU A 26 -1.28 -8.76 8.08
C GLU A 26 -1.58 -7.66 9.10
N ILE A 27 -0.61 -7.32 9.96
CA ILE A 27 -0.72 -6.22 10.92
C ILE A 27 -0.95 -4.88 10.19
N ALA A 28 -0.17 -4.61 9.14
CA ALA A 28 -0.32 -3.39 8.35
C ALA A 28 -1.67 -3.35 7.61
N SER A 29 -2.13 -4.48 7.07
CA SER A 29 -3.44 -4.60 6.44
C SER A 29 -4.57 -4.31 7.43
N ASN A 30 -4.48 -4.85 8.64
CA ASN A 30 -5.46 -4.60 9.70
C ASN A 30 -5.45 -3.13 10.12
N ALA A 31 -4.28 -2.50 10.27
CA ALA A 31 -4.15 -1.08 10.56
C ALA A 31 -4.78 -0.21 9.46
N LEU A 32 -4.48 -0.48 8.19
CA LEU A 32 -5.08 0.24 7.06
C LEU A 32 -6.60 0.05 6.98
N THR A 33 -7.08 -1.15 7.26
CA THR A 33 -8.52 -1.43 7.34
C THR A 33 -9.18 -0.62 8.45
N GLN A 34 -8.55 -0.51 9.61
CA GLN A 34 -9.07 0.28 10.73
C GLN A 34 -9.14 1.78 10.42
N ILE A 35 -8.12 2.32 9.74
CA ILE A 35 -8.04 3.74 9.34
C ILE A 35 -9.01 4.04 8.20
N THR A 36 -9.01 3.23 7.15
CA THR A 36 -9.72 3.53 5.90
C THR A 36 -11.14 2.95 5.84
N LYS A 37 -11.46 1.99 6.72
CA LYS A 37 -12.69 1.17 6.69
C LYS A 37 -12.92 0.47 5.35
N ARG A 38 -11.84 0.18 4.61
CA ARG A 38 -11.85 -0.44 3.29
C ARG A 38 -10.86 -1.60 3.26
N LYS A 39 -11.07 -2.53 2.32
CA LYS A 39 -10.15 -3.65 2.07
C LYS A 39 -8.86 -3.12 1.43
N PRO A 40 -7.70 -3.25 2.07
CA PRO A 40 -6.41 -2.88 1.49
C PRO A 40 -5.99 -3.85 0.39
N ASN A 41 -5.04 -3.44 -0.44
CA ASN A 41 -4.58 -4.26 -1.57
C ASN A 41 -3.07 -4.56 -1.43
N PRO A 42 -2.67 -5.82 -1.27
CA PRO A 42 -1.26 -6.16 -1.13
C PRO A 42 -0.46 -5.76 -2.38
N ARG A 43 0.79 -5.37 -2.15
CA ARG A 43 1.76 -4.98 -3.18
C ARG A 43 2.92 -5.93 -3.21
N ASN A 44 3.00 -6.67 -4.31
CA ASN A 44 4.04 -7.66 -4.53
C ASN A 44 5.31 -7.01 -5.11
N ALA A 45 6.45 -7.54 -4.71
CA ALA A 45 7.75 -7.12 -5.21
C ALA A 45 7.87 -7.42 -6.71
N LYS A 46 8.19 -6.40 -7.51
CA LYS A 46 8.35 -6.53 -8.97
C LYS A 46 9.59 -7.33 -9.37
N LYS A 47 10.64 -7.28 -8.55
CA LYS A 47 11.93 -7.94 -8.74
C LYS A 47 12.42 -8.46 -7.39
N ALA A 48 13.32 -9.44 -7.42
CA ALA A 48 14.05 -9.82 -6.23
C ALA A 48 15.04 -8.72 -5.84
N GLN A 49 15.20 -8.49 -4.54
CA GLN A 49 16.21 -7.58 -3.99
C GLN A 49 16.99 -8.30 -2.89
N ARG A 50 18.25 -8.62 -3.17
CA ARG A 50 19.10 -9.46 -2.32
C ARG A 50 19.39 -8.80 -0.98
N ASP A 51 19.69 -7.51 -0.99
CA ASP A 51 20.09 -6.76 0.22
C ASP A 51 18.95 -6.66 1.23
N TRP A 52 17.70 -6.78 0.77
CA TRP A 52 16.50 -6.73 1.60
C TRP A 52 15.89 -8.11 1.84
N GLY A 53 16.49 -9.17 1.30
CA GLY A 53 15.96 -10.53 1.39
C GLY A 53 14.62 -10.76 0.68
N VAL A 54 14.22 -9.86 -0.22
CA VAL A 54 12.91 -9.89 -0.90
C VAL A 54 12.98 -10.73 -2.17
N ARG A 55 12.04 -11.65 -2.33
CA ARG A 55 11.87 -12.44 -3.56
C ARG A 55 10.89 -11.76 -4.52
N LYS A 56 11.01 -12.05 -5.82
CA LYS A 56 10.05 -11.57 -6.82
C LYS A 56 8.66 -12.17 -6.51
N GLY A 57 7.64 -11.34 -6.48
CA GLY A 57 6.25 -11.75 -6.22
C GLY A 57 5.86 -11.81 -4.74
N GLU A 58 6.81 -11.67 -3.81
CA GLU A 58 6.52 -11.63 -2.37
C GLU A 58 5.73 -10.35 -2.01
N PRO A 59 4.72 -10.42 -1.13
CA PRO A 59 4.01 -9.23 -0.67
C PRO A 59 4.89 -8.38 0.24
N ILE A 60 5.25 -7.17 -0.18
CA ILE A 60 6.17 -6.28 0.55
C ILE A 60 5.52 -4.99 1.04
N GLY A 61 4.24 -4.82 0.74
CA GLY A 61 3.45 -3.66 1.16
C GLY A 61 1.97 -3.90 1.01
N VAL A 62 1.18 -2.95 1.48
CA VAL A 62 -0.29 -2.99 1.53
C VAL A 62 -0.91 -1.60 1.51
#